data_AF-A0AAV7BVG3-F1
#
_entry.id   AF-A0AAV7BVG3-F1
#
_cell.length_a   1.000
_cell.length_b   1.000
_cell.length_c   1.000
_cell.angle_alpha   90.00
_cell.angle_beta   90.00
_cell.angle_gamma   90.00
#
_symmetry.space_group_name_H-M   'P 1'
#
loop_
_entity.id
_entity.type
_entity.pdbx_description
1 polymer ?
#
loop_
_entity_poly.entity_id
_entity_poly.type
_entity_poly.pdbx_seq_one_letter_code
_entity_poly.pdbx_strand_id
1 'polypeptide(L)'
;MDKAGNFIGWLHVDGVNLSIALVEHALSKVHFTAERSNYYKTLLSAEEAAKQKKEKIWSKFEDHPVEEVVAVVEEKERNASYKPVLVTEITDELHFYVQDVETGTQLEKLMESMRSEIASSPPLEGSFAPRRGDYCIAKFIDGEWYRARVEKIESPSKVHVFYIDYGNRETVPSTRLGTLPTAFSVRTLPAQAVEYSFAFIQVPQDEDARADVVDNVVRDIQNTQCLLNVEYAGTGCPHVTLQFADSKEDVGLGLVKEGLVMVEVRKEKQFQKLVAEYLNAQESAKSARLNLWRYGDFRADDADEFGYSR
;
A
#
# COMPACT_ATOMS: atom_id res chain seq x y z
N MET A 1 -8.05 9.14 27.61
CA MET A 1 -6.73 9.41 28.23
C MET A 1 -5.70 8.55 27.50
N ASP A 2 -4.60 9.12 27.00
CA ASP A 2 -3.59 8.38 26.22
C ASP A 2 -2.63 7.58 27.12
N LYS A 3 -1.68 6.85 26.51
CA LYS A 3 -0.68 6.03 27.25
C LYS A 3 0.28 6.84 28.13
N ALA A 4 0.34 8.17 27.98
CA ALA A 4 1.16 9.06 28.81
C ALA A 4 0.33 9.78 29.90
N GLY A 5 -0.98 9.49 29.99
CA GLY A 5 -1.88 10.13 30.96
C GLY A 5 -2.51 11.43 30.46
N ASN A 6 -2.37 11.78 29.19
CA ASN A 6 -2.96 13.00 28.64
C ASN A 6 -4.45 12.81 28.33
N PHE A 7 -5.26 13.84 28.59
CA PHE A 7 -6.65 13.87 28.17
C PHE A 7 -6.76 14.32 26.71
N ILE A 8 -7.61 13.64 25.94
CA ILE A 8 -7.92 13.97 24.54
C ILE A 8 -9.33 14.57 24.53
N GLY A 9 -9.50 15.72 23.88
CA GLY A 9 -10.78 16.41 23.83
C GLY A 9 -10.68 17.74 23.08
N TRP A 10 -11.74 18.51 23.14
CA TRP A 10 -11.83 19.82 22.48
C TRP A 10 -11.43 20.93 23.44
N LEU A 11 -10.44 21.72 23.06
CA LEU A 11 -10.03 22.90 23.81
C LEU A 11 -10.65 24.15 23.20
N HIS A 12 -11.37 24.92 24.01
CA HIS A 12 -11.93 26.22 23.63
C HIS A 12 -11.19 27.34 24.36
N VAL A 13 -10.65 28.29 23.61
CA VAL A 13 -10.00 29.49 24.14
C VAL A 13 -10.74 30.69 23.55
N ASP A 14 -11.30 31.55 24.40
CA ASP A 14 -12.07 32.73 24.00
C ASP A 14 -13.18 32.43 22.97
N GLY A 15 -13.83 31.27 23.11
CA GLY A 15 -14.89 30.81 22.21
C GLY A 15 -14.39 30.17 20.91
N VAL A 16 -13.07 30.13 20.68
CA VAL A 16 -12.45 29.48 19.52
C VAL A 16 -12.06 28.05 19.85
N ASN A 17 -12.51 27.10 19.04
CA ASN A 17 -12.05 25.71 19.11
C ASN A 17 -10.63 25.61 18.53
N LEU A 18 -9.66 25.27 19.37
CA LEU A 18 -8.25 25.26 19.00
C LEU A 18 -7.95 24.26 17.87
N SER A 19 -8.60 23.10 17.85
CA SER A 19 -8.42 22.09 16.79
C SER A 19 -8.81 22.65 15.42
N ILE A 20 -9.92 23.40 15.35
CA ILE A 20 -10.38 24.06 14.11
C ILE A 20 -9.38 25.14 13.70
N ALA A 21 -8.95 25.99 14.64
CA ALA A 21 -8.01 27.07 14.36
C ALA A 21 -6.66 26.56 13.82
N LEU A 22 -6.13 25.47 14.39
CA LEU A 22 -4.90 24.83 13.91
C LEU A 22 -5.04 24.28 12.50
N VAL A 23 -6.16 23.63 12.18
CA VAL A 23 -6.45 23.12 10.83
C VAL A 23 -6.59 24.28 9.84
N GLU A 24 -7.37 25.31 10.18
CA GLU A 24 -7.61 26.49 9.34
C GLU A 24 -6.31 27.26 9.01
N HIS A 25 -5.36 27.29 9.95
CA HIS A 25 -4.07 27.94 9.79
C HIS A 25 -3.01 27.03 9.16
N ALA A 26 -3.37 25.85 8.63
CA ALA A 26 -2.46 24.88 8.04
C ALA A 26 -1.32 24.43 8.99
N LEU A 27 -1.63 24.31 10.28
CA LEU A 27 -0.70 23.83 11.32
C LEU A 27 -1.02 22.40 11.78
N SER A 28 -2.17 21.86 11.39
CA SER A 28 -2.58 20.48 11.67
C SER A 28 -3.50 19.96 10.56
N LYS A 29 -3.68 18.64 10.50
CA LYS A 29 -4.60 17.95 9.61
C LYS A 29 -5.81 17.46 10.38
N VAL A 30 -6.92 17.24 9.70
CA VAL A 30 -8.08 16.57 10.26
C VAL A 30 -7.72 15.11 10.45
N HIS A 31 -7.76 14.67 11.69
CA HIS A 31 -7.57 13.27 12.01
C HIS A 31 -8.90 12.53 11.85
N PHE A 32 -8.86 11.27 11.41
CA PHE A 32 -10.06 10.46 11.14
C PHE A 32 -10.99 10.33 12.37
N THR A 33 -10.45 10.44 13.59
CA THR A 33 -11.23 10.44 14.83
C THR A 33 -12.22 11.61 14.93
N ALA A 34 -12.06 12.66 14.13
CA ALA A 34 -12.98 13.79 14.08
C ALA A 34 -14.27 13.48 13.32
N GLU A 35 -14.38 12.39 12.56
CA GLU A 35 -15.50 12.08 11.65
C GLU A 35 -16.89 12.13 12.29
N ARG A 36 -16.99 11.82 13.58
CA ARG A 36 -18.26 11.80 14.33
C ARG A 36 -18.43 12.98 15.29
N SER A 37 -17.47 13.89 15.30
CA SER A 37 -17.58 15.13 16.05
C SER A 37 -18.62 16.06 15.45
N ASN A 38 -19.32 16.81 16.31
CA ASN A 38 -20.13 17.96 15.88
C ASN A 38 -19.30 19.02 15.13
N TYR A 39 -17.98 18.99 15.27
CA TYR A 39 -17.04 19.87 14.56
C TYR A 39 -16.57 19.31 13.22
N TYR A 40 -16.92 18.07 12.84
CA TYR A 40 -16.33 17.40 11.68
C TYR A 40 -16.48 18.19 10.38
N LYS A 41 -17.70 18.67 10.10
CA LYS A 41 -17.97 19.48 8.90
C LYS A 41 -17.14 20.76 8.88
N THR A 42 -17.00 21.41 10.04
CA THR A 42 -16.21 22.65 10.16
C THR A 42 -14.72 22.37 10.01
N LEU A 43 -14.24 21.25 10.57
CA LEU A 43 -12.86 20.80 10.43
C LEU A 43 -12.52 20.46 8.97
N LEU A 44 -13.36 19.70 8.28
CA LEU A 44 -13.19 19.42 6.85
C LEU A 44 -13.18 20.70 6.02
N SER A 45 -14.12 21.60 6.26
CA SER A 45 -14.18 22.88 5.54
C SER A 45 -12.94 23.74 5.79
N ALA A 46 -12.44 23.78 7.02
CA ALA A 46 -11.20 24.48 7.37
C ALA A 46 -9.98 23.83 6.70
N GLU A 47 -9.93 22.50 6.65
CA GLU A 47 -8.83 21.77 6.01
C GLU A 47 -8.82 21.96 4.51
N GLU A 48 -9.98 21.90 3.86
CA GLU A 48 -10.10 22.10 2.42
C GLU A 48 -9.69 23.53 2.02
N ALA A 49 -10.11 24.52 2.81
CA ALA A 49 -9.64 25.90 2.64
C ALA A 49 -8.12 26.05 2.88
N ALA A 50 -7.55 25.30 3.83
CA ALA A 50 -6.12 25.30 4.10
C ALA A 50 -5.30 24.61 2.98
N LYS A 51 -5.80 23.49 2.44
CA LYS A 51 -5.23 22.76 1.30
C LYS A 51 -5.13 23.64 0.05
N GLN A 52 -6.19 24.41 -0.24
CA GLN A 52 -6.22 25.32 -1.38
C GLN A 52 -5.15 26.43 -1.32
N LYS A 53 -4.75 26.85 -0.11
CA LYS A 53 -3.70 27.88 0.07
C LYS A 53 -2.30 27.36 -0.23
N LYS A 54 -2.07 26.04 -0.19
CA LYS A 54 -0.77 25.39 -0.40
C LYS A 54 0.36 26.02 0.42
N GLU A 55 0.08 26.28 1.69
CA GLU A 55 1.04 26.85 2.64
C GLU A 55 1.34 25.87 3.78
N LYS A 56 2.49 26.07 4.45
CA LYS A 56 2.92 25.30 5.62
C LYS A 56 2.88 23.77 5.36
N ILE A 57 2.09 23.01 6.13
CA ILE A 57 2.00 21.55 5.99
C ILE A 57 1.40 21.11 4.64
N TRP A 58 0.73 22.02 3.91
CA TRP A 58 0.15 21.78 2.60
C TRP A 58 1.00 22.33 1.44
N SER A 59 2.21 22.81 1.70
CA SER A 59 3.11 23.38 0.67
C SER A 59 3.45 22.44 -0.49
N LYS A 60 3.29 21.13 -0.28
CA LYS A 60 3.50 20.08 -1.29
C LYS A 60 2.22 19.30 -1.62
N PHE A 61 1.05 19.84 -1.30
CA PHE A 61 -0.22 19.15 -1.57
C PHE A 61 -0.54 19.13 -3.07
N GLU A 62 -0.75 17.92 -3.59
CA GLU A 62 -1.22 17.66 -4.95
C GLU A 62 -2.66 17.12 -4.89
N ASP A 63 -3.56 17.73 -5.67
CA ASP A 63 -4.97 17.32 -5.73
C ASP A 63 -5.05 15.93 -6.37
N HIS A 64 -5.45 14.93 -5.59
CA HIS A 64 -5.76 13.61 -6.10
C HIS A 64 -7.24 13.60 -6.52
N PRO A 65 -7.58 13.26 -7.77
CA PRO A 65 -8.97 13.13 -8.18
C PRO A 65 -9.68 12.06 -7.33
N VAL A 66 -10.97 12.28 -7.08
CA VAL A 66 -11.86 11.31 -6.42
C VAL A 66 -11.73 9.97 -7.14
N GLU A 67 -11.33 8.92 -6.42
CA GLU A 67 -11.11 7.59 -7.01
C GLU A 67 -12.33 7.13 -7.82
N GLU A 68 -12.13 6.85 -9.11
CA GLU A 68 -13.16 6.27 -9.96
C GLU A 68 -13.50 4.86 -9.45
N VAL A 69 -14.71 4.65 -8.94
CA VAL A 69 -15.09 3.32 -8.46
C VAL A 69 -15.23 2.37 -9.65
N VAL A 70 -14.33 1.39 -9.78
CA VAL A 70 -14.44 0.34 -10.80
C VAL A 70 -15.64 -0.54 -10.47
N ALA A 71 -16.63 -0.57 -11.36
CA ALA A 71 -17.81 -1.40 -11.20
C ALA A 71 -17.42 -2.89 -11.25
N VAL A 72 -17.69 -3.61 -10.16
CA VAL A 72 -17.47 -5.05 -10.09
C VAL A 72 -18.70 -5.75 -10.66
N VAL A 73 -18.45 -6.75 -11.51
CA VAL A 73 -19.52 -7.59 -12.06
C VAL A 73 -20.14 -8.38 -10.91
N GLU A 74 -21.46 -8.25 -10.69
CA GLU A 74 -22.15 -9.06 -9.69
C GLU A 74 -22.20 -10.52 -10.14
N GLU A 75 -21.67 -11.39 -9.28
CA GLU A 75 -21.71 -12.83 -9.47
C GLU A 75 -22.60 -13.48 -8.42
N LYS A 76 -23.08 -14.70 -8.70
CA LYS A 76 -23.94 -15.42 -7.74
C LYS A 76 -23.17 -15.87 -6.51
N GLU A 77 -21.90 -16.24 -6.68
CA GLU A 77 -21.04 -16.81 -5.63
C GLU A 77 -19.62 -16.31 -5.80
N ARG A 78 -18.84 -16.24 -4.71
CA ARG A 78 -17.42 -15.89 -4.76
C ARG A 78 -16.64 -17.02 -5.43
N ASN A 79 -15.85 -16.67 -6.43
CA ASN A 79 -14.87 -17.57 -7.01
C ASN A 79 -13.58 -17.54 -6.18
N ALA A 80 -13.27 -18.64 -5.49
CA ALA A 80 -12.03 -18.82 -4.74
C ALA A 80 -11.12 -19.80 -5.46
N SER A 81 -10.19 -19.27 -6.27
CA SER A 81 -9.18 -20.01 -7.02
C SER A 81 -7.79 -19.53 -6.62
N TYR A 82 -7.31 -20.05 -5.48
CA TYR A 82 -6.02 -19.69 -4.93
C TYR A 82 -4.86 -20.26 -5.74
N LYS A 83 -3.91 -19.40 -6.10
CA LYS A 83 -2.70 -19.76 -6.84
C LYS A 83 -1.44 -19.49 -6.03
N PRO A 84 -0.40 -20.34 -6.13
CA PRO A 84 0.86 -20.12 -5.42
C PRO A 84 1.62 -18.94 -6.03
N VAL A 85 2.02 -18.01 -5.19
CA VAL A 85 2.80 -16.83 -5.58
C VAL A 85 3.95 -16.61 -4.59
N LEU A 86 5.06 -16.03 -5.03
CA LEU A 86 6.13 -15.55 -4.17
C LEU A 86 5.96 -14.03 -4.00
N VAL A 87 5.78 -13.56 -2.76
CA VAL A 87 5.71 -12.13 -2.47
C VAL A 87 7.12 -11.57 -2.42
N THR A 88 7.43 -10.57 -3.26
CA THR A 88 8.80 -10.05 -3.42
C THR A 88 8.99 -8.68 -2.78
N GLU A 89 8.00 -7.80 -2.89
CA GLU A 89 8.08 -6.43 -2.41
C GLU A 89 6.78 -5.99 -1.76
N ILE A 90 6.86 -5.29 -0.62
CA ILE A 90 5.76 -4.56 -0.01
C ILE A 90 6.09 -3.07 -0.13
N THR A 91 5.13 -2.27 -0.59
CA THR A 91 5.28 -0.82 -0.77
C THR A 91 4.82 -0.06 0.47
N ASP A 92 5.26 1.20 0.60
CA ASP A 92 4.86 2.10 1.68
C ASP A 92 3.36 2.46 1.63
N GLU A 93 2.72 2.25 0.47
CA GLU A 93 1.28 2.40 0.25
C GLU A 93 0.48 1.12 0.53
N LEU A 94 1.10 0.08 1.08
CA LEU A 94 0.49 -1.23 1.38
C LEU A 94 0.01 -2.01 0.15
N HIS A 95 0.46 -1.63 -1.05
CA HIS A 95 0.48 -2.52 -2.21
C HIS A 95 1.65 -3.50 -2.08
N PHE A 96 1.64 -4.54 -2.89
CA PHE A 96 2.71 -5.51 -2.94
C PHE A 96 2.87 -6.11 -4.33
N TYR A 97 4.08 -6.58 -4.62
CA TYR A 97 4.42 -7.28 -5.84
C TYR A 97 4.62 -8.76 -5.56
N VAL A 98 4.17 -9.58 -6.51
CA VAL A 98 4.34 -11.03 -6.46
C VAL A 98 4.85 -11.57 -7.79
N GLN A 99 5.50 -12.73 -7.71
CA GLN A 99 5.84 -13.58 -8.85
C GLN A 99 4.96 -14.83 -8.87
N ASP A 100 4.57 -15.30 -10.05
CA ASP A 100 3.91 -16.60 -10.21
C ASP A 100 4.93 -17.74 -10.06
N VAL A 101 4.68 -18.63 -9.11
CA VAL A 101 5.55 -19.78 -8.80
C VAL A 101 5.67 -20.73 -9.99
N GLU A 102 4.64 -20.84 -10.84
CA GLU A 102 4.68 -21.69 -12.03
C GLU A 102 5.73 -21.23 -13.05
N THR A 103 5.98 -19.91 -13.10
CA THR A 103 6.96 -19.30 -14.02
C THR A 103 8.34 -19.07 -13.40
N GLY A 104 8.52 -19.32 -12.09
CA GLY A 104 9.77 -19.05 -11.36
C GLY A 104 11.00 -19.69 -12.00
N THR A 105 10.91 -20.96 -12.41
CA THR A 105 12.04 -21.67 -13.07
C THR A 105 12.42 -21.08 -14.42
N GLN A 106 11.51 -20.38 -15.10
CA GLN A 106 11.79 -19.68 -16.36
C GLN A 106 12.57 -18.39 -16.09
N LEU A 107 12.20 -17.66 -15.03
CA LEU A 107 12.92 -16.48 -14.57
C LEU A 107 14.35 -16.82 -14.13
N GLU A 108 14.53 -17.89 -13.35
CA GLU A 108 15.85 -18.36 -12.91
C GLU A 108 16.78 -18.64 -14.10
N LYS A 109 16.29 -19.42 -15.09
CA LYS A 109 17.06 -19.74 -16.31
C LYS A 109 17.38 -18.50 -17.13
N LEU A 110 16.43 -17.55 -17.23
CA LEU A 110 16.64 -16.28 -17.91
C LEU A 110 17.76 -15.48 -17.23
N MET A 111 17.71 -15.36 -15.89
CA MET A 111 18.69 -14.61 -15.11
C MET A 111 20.08 -15.24 -15.18
N GLU A 112 20.18 -16.57 -15.07
CA GLU A 112 21.44 -17.29 -15.21
C GLU A 112 22.08 -17.07 -16.60
N SER A 113 21.29 -17.22 -17.67
CA SER A 113 21.75 -17.02 -19.04
C SER A 113 22.17 -15.57 -19.30
N MET A 114 21.36 -14.61 -18.83
CA MET A 114 21.62 -13.19 -18.98
C MET A 114 22.91 -12.77 -18.26
N ARG A 115 23.08 -13.21 -17.01
CA ARG A 115 24.27 -12.89 -16.21
C ARG A 115 25.54 -13.52 -16.81
N SER A 116 25.45 -14.74 -17.33
CA SER A 116 26.54 -15.39 -18.04
C SER A 116 26.96 -14.61 -19.30
N GLU A 117 26.00 -14.15 -20.10
CA GLU A 117 26.27 -13.33 -21.27
C GLU A 117 26.93 -12.00 -20.88
N ILE A 118 26.37 -11.31 -19.87
CA ILE A 118 26.92 -10.04 -19.35
C ILE A 118 28.34 -10.23 -18.80
N ALA A 119 28.63 -11.34 -18.13
CA ALA A 119 29.98 -11.63 -17.64
C ALA A 119 30.96 -11.84 -18.80
N SER A 120 30.53 -12.45 -19.91
CA SER A 120 31.36 -12.64 -21.10
C SER A 120 31.58 -11.36 -21.92
N SER A 121 30.60 -10.44 -21.88
CA SER A 121 30.64 -9.16 -22.58
C SER A 121 30.09 -8.05 -21.68
N PRO A 122 30.90 -7.55 -20.72
CA PRO A 122 30.44 -6.54 -19.77
C PRO A 122 30.01 -5.25 -20.47
N PRO A 123 28.89 -4.63 -20.06
CA PRO A 123 28.49 -3.32 -20.53
C PRO A 123 29.62 -2.31 -20.32
N LEU A 124 29.95 -1.55 -21.36
CA LEU A 124 30.87 -0.43 -21.21
C LEU A 124 30.20 0.65 -20.36
N GLU A 125 30.80 1.01 -19.24
CA GLU A 125 30.25 2.02 -18.33
C GLU A 125 29.97 3.34 -19.07
N GLY A 126 28.75 3.87 -18.90
CA GLY A 126 28.33 5.12 -19.55
C GLY A 126 28.01 5.03 -21.05
N SER A 127 28.12 3.84 -21.67
CA SER A 127 27.74 3.66 -23.08
C SER A 127 26.22 3.61 -23.30
N PHE A 128 25.46 3.24 -22.27
CA PHE A 128 24.00 3.27 -22.28
C PHE A 128 23.50 4.68 -21.96
N ALA A 129 22.75 5.27 -22.88
CA ALA A 129 22.08 6.56 -22.70
C ALA A 129 20.60 6.33 -22.32
N PRO A 130 20.25 6.30 -21.01
CA PRO A 130 18.90 5.97 -20.57
C PRO A 130 17.88 7.01 -21.02
N ARG A 131 16.68 6.56 -21.39
CA ARG A 131 15.50 7.42 -21.54
C ARG A 131 14.35 6.87 -20.71
N ARG A 132 13.49 7.76 -20.24
CA ARG A 132 12.27 7.36 -19.53
C ARG A 132 11.46 6.37 -20.39
N GLY A 133 11.11 5.24 -19.80
CA GLY A 133 10.38 4.16 -20.44
C GLY A 133 11.25 3.06 -21.05
N ASP A 134 12.56 3.27 -21.24
CA ASP A 134 13.47 2.26 -21.80
C ASP A 134 13.59 1.05 -20.86
N TYR A 135 13.59 -0.14 -21.44
CA TYR A 135 14.01 -1.37 -20.76
C TYR A 135 15.54 -1.46 -20.77
N CYS A 136 16.11 -1.83 -19.63
CA CYS A 136 17.55 -1.91 -19.42
C CYS A 136 17.89 -3.09 -18.51
N ILE A 137 19.18 -3.35 -18.35
CA ILE A 137 19.70 -4.08 -17.20
C ILE A 137 20.21 -3.08 -16.16
N ALA A 138 19.95 -3.36 -14.89
CA ALA A 138 20.44 -2.58 -13.77
C ALA A 138 21.18 -3.49 -12.78
N LYS A 139 22.35 -3.06 -12.33
CA LYS A 139 23.13 -3.76 -11.31
C LYS A 139 22.57 -3.41 -9.94
N PHE A 140 22.10 -4.39 -9.17
CA PHE A 140 21.54 -4.19 -7.83
C PHE A 140 22.61 -4.24 -6.74
N ILE A 141 22.27 -3.90 -5.49
CA ILE A 141 23.22 -3.76 -4.38
C ILE A 141 23.97 -5.05 -4.04
N ASP A 142 23.41 -6.21 -4.39
CA ASP A 142 24.05 -7.53 -4.29
C ASP A 142 25.17 -7.74 -5.32
N GLY A 143 25.32 -6.81 -6.27
CA GLY A 143 26.30 -6.89 -7.35
C GLY A 143 25.83 -7.65 -8.58
N GLU A 144 24.61 -8.15 -8.59
CA GLU A 144 24.05 -8.91 -9.71
C GLU A 144 23.26 -8.01 -10.67
N TRP A 145 23.13 -8.47 -11.93
CA TRP A 145 22.35 -7.78 -12.96
C TRP A 145 20.93 -8.32 -13.05
N TYR A 146 19.99 -7.40 -13.21
CA TYR A 146 18.55 -7.66 -13.29
C TYR A 146 17.92 -6.87 -14.42
N ARG A 147 16.76 -7.32 -14.92
CA ARG A 147 15.97 -6.54 -15.88
C ARG A 147 15.25 -5.41 -15.15
N ALA A 148 15.29 -4.23 -15.74
CA ALA A 148 14.68 -3.03 -15.18
C ALA A 148 14.06 -2.14 -16.26
N ARG A 149 13.26 -1.17 -15.82
CA ARG A 149 12.70 -0.11 -16.65
C ARG A 149 13.05 1.25 -16.05
N VAL A 150 13.47 2.18 -16.88
CA VAL A 150 13.77 3.56 -16.45
C VAL A 150 12.46 4.31 -16.24
N GLU A 151 12.22 4.81 -15.02
CA GLU A 151 11.00 5.56 -14.69
C GLU A 151 11.21 7.08 -14.75
N LYS A 152 12.37 7.55 -14.26
CA LYS A 152 12.71 8.98 -14.19
C LYS A 152 14.22 9.18 -14.26
N ILE A 153 14.66 10.26 -14.88
CA ILE A 153 16.07 10.65 -14.93
C ILE A 153 16.18 12.04 -14.30
N GLU A 154 16.83 12.14 -13.14
CA GLU A 154 17.12 13.43 -12.51
C GLU A 154 18.48 13.97 -12.95
N SER A 155 19.47 13.08 -13.08
CA SER A 155 20.81 13.38 -13.56
C SER A 155 21.52 12.08 -13.95
N PRO A 156 22.69 12.11 -14.61
CA PRO A 156 23.45 10.90 -14.90
C PRO A 156 23.80 10.05 -13.66
N SER A 157 23.92 10.67 -12.48
CA SER A 157 24.18 9.95 -11.23
C SER A 157 22.91 9.52 -10.48
N LYS A 158 21.72 9.94 -10.94
CA LYS A 158 20.42 9.66 -10.30
C LYS A 158 19.38 9.29 -11.36
N VAL A 159 19.35 8.01 -11.69
CA VAL A 159 18.36 7.39 -12.56
C VAL A 159 17.47 6.47 -11.73
N HIS A 160 16.16 6.74 -11.75
CA HIS A 160 15.17 5.93 -11.07
C HIS A 160 14.79 4.75 -11.95
N VAL A 161 14.95 3.54 -11.42
CA VAL A 161 14.64 2.29 -12.10
C VAL A 161 13.64 1.45 -11.30
N PHE A 162 12.80 0.73 -12.02
CA PHE A 162 11.89 -0.28 -11.50
C PHE A 162 12.36 -1.65 -11.96
N TYR A 163 12.61 -2.57 -11.02
CA TYR A 163 13.03 -3.94 -11.31
C TYR A 163 11.81 -4.77 -11.72
N ILE A 164 11.63 -4.94 -13.03
CA ILE A 164 10.37 -5.45 -13.62
C ILE A 164 10.01 -6.88 -13.21
N ASP A 165 10.97 -7.62 -12.68
CA ASP A 165 10.76 -8.99 -12.23
C ASP A 165 10.53 -9.10 -10.72
N TYR A 166 10.78 -8.05 -9.93
CA TYR A 166 10.74 -8.08 -8.46
C TYR A 166 9.86 -7.01 -7.82
N GLY A 167 9.59 -5.89 -8.51
CA GLY A 167 8.70 -4.84 -8.04
C GLY A 167 9.36 -3.70 -7.25
N ASN A 168 10.58 -3.92 -6.73
CA ASN A 168 11.32 -2.89 -6.01
C ASN A 168 11.86 -1.79 -6.95
N ARG A 169 12.09 -0.60 -6.39
CA ARG A 169 12.64 0.56 -7.09
C ARG A 169 13.98 0.97 -6.49
N GLU A 170 14.86 1.54 -7.31
CA GLU A 170 16.15 2.06 -6.84
C GLU A 170 16.54 3.31 -7.63
N THR A 171 17.28 4.22 -6.98
CA THR A 171 17.99 5.31 -7.67
C THR A 171 19.45 4.92 -7.85
N VAL A 172 19.87 4.72 -9.09
CA VAL A 172 21.24 4.30 -9.44
C VAL A 172 21.93 5.26 -10.41
N PRO A 173 23.27 5.36 -10.40
CA PRO A 173 24.00 6.05 -11.46
C PRO A 173 23.91 5.30 -12.79
N SER A 174 24.01 6.03 -13.91
CA SER A 174 23.97 5.45 -15.26
C SER A 174 25.09 4.44 -15.54
N THR A 175 26.18 4.47 -14.76
CA THR A 175 27.27 3.47 -14.82
C THR A 175 26.84 2.09 -14.35
N ARG A 176 25.75 1.99 -13.57
CA ARG A 176 25.14 0.72 -13.15
C ARG A 176 24.00 0.27 -14.07
N LEU A 177 23.85 0.92 -15.22
CA LEU A 177 22.85 0.59 -16.24
C LEU A 177 23.54 0.08 -17.50
N GLY A 178 22.84 -0.81 -18.21
CA GLY A 178 23.27 -1.32 -19.50
C GLY A 178 22.08 -1.58 -20.42
N THR A 179 22.34 -1.72 -21.71
CA THR A 179 21.33 -2.13 -22.69
C THR A 179 20.84 -3.54 -22.35
N LEU A 180 19.52 -3.75 -22.32
CA LEU A 180 18.93 -5.08 -22.20
C LEU A 180 19.13 -5.85 -23.52
N PRO A 181 19.88 -6.97 -23.54
CA PRO A 181 20.02 -7.76 -24.76
C PRO A 181 18.66 -8.29 -25.22
N THR A 182 18.43 -8.31 -26.53
CA THR A 182 17.11 -8.64 -27.09
C THR A 182 16.66 -10.07 -26.72
N ALA A 183 17.61 -10.98 -26.55
CA ALA A 183 17.37 -12.36 -26.10
C ALA A 183 16.66 -12.42 -24.73
N PHE A 184 16.87 -11.43 -23.85
CA PHE A 184 16.28 -11.39 -22.50
C PHE A 184 15.15 -10.35 -22.36
N SER A 185 14.65 -9.84 -23.47
CA SER A 185 13.60 -8.81 -23.48
C SER A 185 12.27 -9.30 -22.90
N VAL A 186 11.37 -8.35 -22.60
CA VAL A 186 9.99 -8.65 -22.15
C VAL A 186 9.15 -9.43 -23.16
N ARG A 187 9.61 -9.54 -24.42
CA ARG A 187 8.98 -10.39 -25.44
C ARG A 187 9.36 -11.86 -25.30
N THR A 188 10.55 -12.14 -24.76
CA THR A 188 11.02 -13.51 -24.51
C THR A 188 10.38 -14.07 -23.25
N LEU A 189 10.42 -13.30 -22.17
CA LEU A 189 9.74 -13.60 -20.92
C LEU A 189 9.09 -12.31 -20.42
N PRO A 190 7.76 -12.24 -20.20
CA PRO A 190 7.11 -11.06 -19.64
C PRO A 190 7.74 -10.61 -18.32
N ALA A 191 7.49 -9.37 -17.92
CA ALA A 191 7.81 -8.91 -16.57
C ALA A 191 7.17 -9.85 -15.54
N GLN A 192 7.93 -10.30 -14.55
CA GLN A 192 7.47 -11.33 -13.61
C GLN A 192 6.83 -10.77 -12.34
N ALA A 193 7.05 -9.49 -12.01
CA ALA A 193 6.39 -8.86 -10.88
C ALA A 193 5.03 -8.27 -11.29
N VAL A 194 3.99 -8.67 -10.58
CA VAL A 194 2.62 -8.12 -10.73
C VAL A 194 2.21 -7.47 -9.43
N GLU A 195 1.75 -6.22 -9.53
CA GLU A 195 1.27 -5.42 -8.40
C GLU A 195 -0.16 -5.80 -8.02
N TYR A 196 -0.42 -5.87 -6.71
CA TYR A 196 -1.73 -6.10 -6.12
C TYR A 196 -1.91 -5.25 -4.85
N SER A 197 -3.17 -5.11 -4.45
CA SER A 197 -3.56 -4.54 -3.16
C SER A 197 -4.46 -5.53 -2.40
N PHE A 198 -4.56 -5.36 -1.08
CA PHE A 198 -5.45 -6.19 -0.28
C PHE A 198 -6.92 -5.82 -0.55
N ALA A 199 -7.77 -6.84 -0.67
CA ALA A 199 -9.21 -6.68 -0.70
C ALA A 199 -9.78 -6.50 0.72
N PHE A 200 -10.87 -5.73 0.83
CA PHE A 200 -11.71 -5.63 2.03
C PHE A 200 -11.04 -4.98 3.26
N ILE A 201 -9.89 -4.33 3.09
CA ILE A 201 -9.24 -3.54 4.14
C ILE A 201 -9.03 -2.11 3.67
N GLN A 202 -9.13 -1.15 4.58
CA GLN A 202 -8.78 0.24 4.32
C GLN A 202 -7.31 0.45 4.65
N VAL A 203 -6.56 0.99 3.70
CA VAL A 203 -5.19 1.44 3.94
C VAL A 203 -5.21 2.62 4.93
N PRO A 204 -4.44 2.59 6.04
CA PRO A 204 -4.37 3.71 6.95
C PRO A 204 -3.88 5.00 6.25
N GLN A 205 -4.61 6.09 6.46
CA GLN A 205 -4.27 7.40 5.90
C GLN A 205 -3.12 8.06 6.66
N ASP A 206 -3.06 7.83 7.97
CA ASP A 206 -1.95 8.26 8.82
C ASP A 206 -0.67 7.51 8.45
N GLU A 207 0.43 8.24 8.27
CA GLU A 207 1.70 7.71 7.77
C GLU A 207 2.33 6.73 8.77
N ASP A 208 2.32 7.07 10.06
CA ASP A 208 2.90 6.22 11.11
C ASP A 208 2.08 4.95 11.28
N ALA A 209 0.75 5.06 11.33
CA ALA A 209 -0.13 3.90 11.38
C ALA A 209 0.06 3.00 10.15
N ARG A 210 0.21 3.58 8.94
CA ARG A 210 0.44 2.80 7.72
C ARG A 210 1.79 2.09 7.76
N ALA A 211 2.85 2.77 8.19
CA ALA A 211 4.18 2.19 8.34
C ALA A 211 4.16 0.99 9.30
N ASP A 212 3.46 1.10 10.44
CA ASP A 212 3.28 -0.02 11.37
C ASP A 212 2.64 -1.23 10.67
N VAL A 213 1.60 -1.02 9.85
CA VAL A 213 0.96 -2.12 9.10
C VAL A 213 1.91 -2.71 8.07
N VAL A 214 2.61 -1.86 7.31
CA VAL A 214 3.60 -2.30 6.31
C VAL A 214 4.68 -3.16 6.97
N ASP A 215 5.24 -2.74 8.11
CA ASP A 215 6.24 -3.50 8.85
C ASP A 215 5.74 -4.89 9.29
N ASN A 216 4.47 -4.99 9.70
CA ASN A 216 3.85 -6.28 10.02
C ASN A 216 3.75 -7.17 8.76
N VAL A 217 3.26 -6.62 7.65
CA VAL A 217 3.13 -7.37 6.38
C VAL A 217 4.50 -7.77 5.84
N VAL A 218 5.51 -6.89 5.90
CA VAL A 218 6.90 -7.19 5.54
C VAL A 218 7.42 -8.38 6.33
N ARG A 219 7.28 -8.35 7.66
CA ARG A 219 7.74 -9.42 8.55
C ARG A 219 7.06 -10.76 8.25
N ASP A 220 5.76 -10.72 7.96
CA ASP A 220 4.95 -11.92 7.89
C ASP A 220 4.97 -12.59 6.50
N ILE A 221 5.07 -11.81 5.41
CA ILE A 221 4.94 -12.36 4.05
C ILE A 221 6.04 -11.98 3.06
N GLN A 222 6.86 -10.94 3.27
CA GLN A 222 7.87 -10.56 2.27
C GLN A 222 8.92 -11.67 2.09
N ASN A 223 9.24 -11.99 0.83
CA ASN A 223 10.11 -13.09 0.43
C ASN A 223 9.61 -14.48 0.87
N THR A 224 8.30 -14.64 1.01
CA THR A 224 7.67 -15.94 1.32
C THR A 224 6.66 -16.34 0.25
N GLN A 225 6.40 -17.64 0.14
CA GLN A 225 5.34 -18.15 -0.72
C GLN A 225 3.98 -18.01 -0.02
N CYS A 226 3.02 -17.42 -0.73
CA CYS A 226 1.63 -17.31 -0.31
C CYS A 226 0.70 -17.96 -1.35
N LEU A 227 -0.57 -18.05 -1.01
CA LEU A 227 -1.63 -18.33 -1.96
C LEU A 227 -2.44 -17.07 -2.22
N LEU A 228 -2.65 -16.71 -3.48
CA LEU A 228 -3.36 -15.50 -3.89
C LEU A 228 -4.66 -15.84 -4.61
N ASN A 229 -5.74 -15.16 -4.23
CA ASN A 229 -7.00 -15.16 -4.98
C ASN A 229 -7.37 -13.73 -5.38
N VAL A 230 -7.61 -13.50 -6.66
CA VAL A 230 -8.08 -12.20 -7.16
C VAL A 230 -9.58 -12.07 -6.88
N GLU A 231 -9.98 -11.01 -6.19
CA GLU A 231 -11.37 -10.78 -5.81
C GLU A 231 -12.07 -9.84 -6.79
N TYR A 232 -11.46 -8.70 -7.09
CA TYR A 232 -12.01 -7.71 -8.02
C TYR A 232 -10.94 -6.79 -8.60
N ALA A 233 -11.26 -6.14 -9.71
CA ALA A 233 -10.40 -5.11 -10.30
C ALA A 233 -10.46 -3.80 -9.48
N GLY A 234 -9.32 -3.13 -9.36
CA GLY A 234 -9.19 -1.77 -8.84
C GLY A 234 -8.81 -0.78 -9.94
N THR A 235 -8.76 0.51 -9.60
CA THR A 235 -8.35 1.60 -10.51
C THR A 235 -6.89 1.49 -10.94
N GLY A 236 -6.02 1.06 -10.03
CA GLY A 236 -4.59 0.87 -10.27
C GLY A 236 -4.21 -0.59 -10.47
N CYS A 237 -4.41 -1.40 -9.44
CA CYS A 237 -4.12 -2.83 -9.43
C CYS A 237 -5.33 -3.64 -8.95
N PRO A 238 -5.40 -4.96 -9.23
CA PRO A 238 -6.45 -5.80 -8.69
C PRO A 238 -6.36 -5.92 -7.16
N HIS A 239 -7.51 -6.05 -6.52
CA HIS A 239 -7.62 -6.34 -5.09
C HIS A 239 -7.75 -7.83 -4.86
N VAL A 240 -6.99 -8.35 -3.90
CA VAL A 240 -6.82 -9.79 -3.69
C VAL A 240 -6.89 -10.16 -2.21
N THR A 241 -7.22 -11.42 -1.93
CA THR A 241 -6.95 -12.03 -0.62
C THR A 241 -5.72 -12.92 -0.70
N LEU A 242 -4.83 -12.81 0.28
CA LEU A 242 -3.68 -13.69 0.46
C LEU A 242 -3.93 -14.67 1.60
N GLN A 243 -3.43 -15.90 1.43
CA GLN A 243 -3.33 -16.89 2.50
C GLN A 243 -1.87 -17.30 2.72
N PHE A 244 -1.50 -17.52 3.98
CA PHE A 244 -0.24 -18.18 4.31
C PHE A 244 -0.19 -19.58 3.69
N ALA A 245 0.95 -19.97 3.12
CA ALA A 245 1.06 -21.24 2.40
C ALA A 245 0.88 -22.48 3.29
N ASP A 246 1.18 -22.39 4.58
CA ASP A 246 1.06 -23.48 5.55
C ASP A 246 -0.30 -23.52 6.24
N SER A 247 -0.66 -22.46 6.97
CA SER A 247 -1.88 -22.41 7.80
C SER A 247 -3.16 -22.20 6.98
N LYS A 248 -3.02 -21.68 5.75
CA LYS A 248 -4.14 -21.21 4.90
C LYS A 248 -4.95 -20.07 5.53
N GLU A 249 -4.44 -19.47 6.59
CA GLU A 249 -5.09 -18.31 7.20
C GLU A 249 -4.98 -17.10 6.29
N ASP A 250 -6.07 -16.31 6.25
CA ASP A 250 -6.15 -15.08 5.47
C ASP A 250 -5.32 -13.98 6.13
N VAL A 251 -4.34 -13.46 5.39
CA VAL A 251 -3.39 -12.44 5.83
C VAL A 251 -4.09 -11.11 6.11
N GLY A 252 -4.97 -10.66 5.19
CA GLY A 252 -5.70 -9.40 5.34
C GLY A 252 -6.68 -9.45 6.51
N LEU A 253 -7.35 -10.59 6.70
CA LEU A 253 -8.19 -10.84 7.86
C LEU A 253 -7.37 -10.86 9.17
N GLY A 254 -6.14 -11.36 9.13
CA GLY A 254 -5.20 -11.30 10.25
C GLY A 254 -4.95 -9.86 10.73
N LEU A 255 -4.65 -8.95 9.79
CA LEU A 255 -4.46 -7.52 10.10
C LEU A 255 -5.71 -6.91 10.76
N VAL A 256 -6.91 -7.28 10.31
CA VAL A 256 -8.17 -6.85 10.91
C VAL A 256 -8.35 -7.41 12.33
N LYS A 257 -8.04 -8.69 12.55
CA LYS A 257 -8.11 -9.34 13.87
C LYS A 257 -7.18 -8.69 14.89
N GLU A 258 -6.01 -8.22 14.45
CA GLU A 258 -5.07 -7.49 15.28
C GLU A 258 -5.45 -6.02 15.46
N GLY A 259 -6.49 -5.53 14.79
CA GLY A 259 -6.93 -4.14 14.85
C GLY A 259 -5.93 -3.17 14.22
N LEU A 260 -5.09 -3.64 13.30
CA LEU A 260 -4.11 -2.83 12.56
C LEU A 260 -4.76 -2.03 11.43
N VAL A 261 -5.82 -2.57 10.83
CA VAL A 261 -6.56 -1.95 9.72
C VAL A 261 -8.06 -2.00 9.96
N MET A 262 -8.79 -1.12 9.28
CA MET A 262 -10.24 -1.15 9.22
C MET A 262 -10.73 -1.98 8.04
N VAL A 263 -11.96 -2.48 8.12
CA VAL A 263 -12.62 -3.20 7.03
C VAL A 263 -13.17 -2.24 5.99
N GLU A 264 -12.86 -2.49 4.72
CA GLU A 264 -13.52 -1.87 3.57
C GLU A 264 -14.75 -2.71 3.16
N VAL A 265 -15.94 -2.13 3.31
CA VAL A 265 -17.20 -2.84 3.06
C VAL A 265 -17.54 -2.85 1.57
N ARG A 266 -17.76 -4.06 1.04
CA ARG A 266 -18.29 -4.31 -0.30
C ARG A 266 -19.76 -4.72 -0.24
N LYS A 267 -20.55 -4.32 -1.23
CA LYS A 267 -22.03 -4.52 -1.26
C LYS A 267 -22.45 -5.70 -2.13
N GLU A 268 -21.56 -6.12 -3.02
CA GLU A 268 -21.77 -7.17 -4.00
C GLU A 268 -22.07 -8.49 -3.30
N LYS A 269 -23.09 -9.21 -3.80
CA LYS A 269 -23.65 -10.39 -3.12
C LYS A 269 -22.61 -11.49 -2.89
N GLN A 270 -21.72 -11.69 -3.85
CA GLN A 270 -20.67 -12.70 -3.75
C GLN A 270 -19.75 -12.50 -2.54
N PHE A 271 -19.58 -11.27 -2.05
CA PHE A 271 -18.66 -10.96 -0.94
C PHE A 271 -19.33 -10.88 0.42
N GLN A 272 -20.67 -10.90 0.52
CA GLN A 272 -21.40 -10.66 1.77
C GLN A 272 -20.94 -11.55 2.93
N LYS A 273 -20.71 -12.85 2.65
CA LYS A 273 -20.26 -13.79 3.69
C LYS A 273 -18.87 -13.44 4.21
N LEU A 274 -17.94 -13.11 3.32
CA LEU A 274 -16.55 -12.79 3.68
C LEU A 274 -16.46 -11.42 4.36
N VAL A 275 -17.19 -10.41 3.86
CA VAL A 275 -17.26 -9.10 4.49
C VAL A 275 -17.85 -9.20 5.91
N ALA A 276 -18.86 -10.04 6.13
CA ALA A 276 -19.39 -10.29 7.47
C ALA A 276 -18.34 -10.91 8.41
N GLU A 277 -17.50 -11.83 7.90
CA GLU A 277 -16.38 -12.39 8.66
C GLU A 277 -15.35 -11.32 9.06
N TYR A 278 -14.95 -10.47 8.12
CA TYR A 278 -14.05 -9.34 8.36
C TYR A 278 -14.64 -8.37 9.40
N LEU A 279 -15.92 -8.02 9.29
CA LEU A 279 -16.60 -7.14 10.24
C LEU A 279 -16.66 -7.74 11.66
N ASN A 280 -16.92 -9.05 11.78
CA ASN A 280 -16.91 -9.74 13.07
C ASN A 280 -15.51 -9.78 13.70
N ALA A 281 -14.46 -9.97 12.89
CA ALA A 281 -13.07 -9.89 13.35
C ALA A 281 -12.74 -8.48 13.86
N GLN A 282 -13.16 -7.45 13.13
CA GLN A 282 -12.96 -6.06 13.54
C GLN A 282 -13.66 -5.75 14.88
N GLU A 283 -14.89 -6.24 15.07
CA GLU A 283 -15.63 -6.04 16.33
C GLU A 283 -14.96 -6.76 17.50
N SER A 284 -14.33 -7.90 17.24
CA SER A 284 -13.51 -8.61 18.23
C SER A 284 -12.25 -7.80 18.58
N ALA A 285 -11.56 -7.25 17.58
CA ALA A 285 -10.38 -6.40 17.79
C ALA A 285 -10.71 -5.13 18.59
N LYS A 286 -11.87 -4.52 18.33
CA LYS A 286 -12.39 -3.40 19.12
C LYS A 286 -12.62 -3.76 20.57
N SER A 287 -13.36 -4.86 20.79
CA SER A 287 -13.71 -5.33 22.14
C SER A 287 -12.46 -5.63 22.96
N ALA A 288 -11.41 -6.15 22.31
CA ALA A 288 -10.11 -6.40 22.90
C ALA A 288 -9.19 -5.17 22.99
N ARG A 289 -9.62 -3.99 22.49
CA ARG A 289 -8.86 -2.73 22.48
C ARG A 289 -7.47 -2.86 21.83
N LEU A 290 -7.40 -3.57 20.70
CA LEU A 290 -6.14 -3.80 19.98
C LEU A 290 -5.83 -2.62 19.04
N ASN A 291 -4.54 -2.24 18.97
CA ASN A 291 -4.00 -1.27 18.01
C ASN A 291 -4.87 -0.03 17.78
N LEU A 292 -5.53 0.11 16.62
CA LEU A 292 -6.40 1.25 16.30
C LEU A 292 -7.49 1.50 17.37
N TRP A 293 -7.89 0.46 18.08
CA TRP A 293 -8.98 0.46 19.06
C TRP A 293 -8.52 0.62 20.52
N ARG A 294 -7.22 0.84 20.75
CA ARG A 294 -6.63 0.92 22.11
C ARG A 294 -7.23 2.00 23.00
N TYR A 295 -7.83 3.04 22.42
CA TYR A 295 -8.45 4.15 23.14
C TYR A 295 -9.98 4.14 23.07
N GLY A 296 -10.58 3.02 22.66
CA GLY A 296 -12.02 2.91 22.40
C GLY A 296 -12.33 2.90 20.92
N ASP A 297 -13.61 2.68 20.59
CA ASP A 297 -14.08 2.86 19.23
C ASP A 297 -14.19 4.37 18.97
N PHE A 298 -13.24 4.95 18.24
CA PHE A 298 -13.32 6.36 17.81
C PHE A 298 -14.50 6.63 16.88
N ARG A 299 -15.19 5.56 16.46
CA ARG A 299 -16.46 5.62 15.76
C ARG A 299 -17.65 5.54 16.72
N ALA A 300 -17.53 5.18 17.98
CA ALA A 300 -18.65 5.40 18.90
C ALA A 300 -18.82 6.91 19.12
N ASP A 301 -20.05 7.41 19.16
CA ASP A 301 -20.30 8.77 19.61
C ASP A 301 -20.05 8.78 21.13
N ASP A 302 -19.06 9.54 21.60
CA ASP A 302 -18.73 9.67 23.04
C ASP A 302 -19.92 10.21 23.87
N ALA A 303 -21.01 10.62 23.23
CA ALA A 303 -22.24 11.06 23.88
C ALA A 303 -22.86 10.00 24.81
N ASP A 304 -22.75 8.71 24.47
CA ASP A 304 -23.35 7.64 25.28
C ASP A 304 -22.52 7.29 26.53
N GLU A 305 -21.20 7.53 26.51
CA GLU A 305 -20.30 7.16 27.62
C GLU A 305 -20.36 8.15 28.81
N PHE A 306 -20.97 9.33 28.62
CA PHE A 306 -21.14 10.35 29.66
C PHE A 306 -22.58 10.55 30.16
N GLY A 307 -23.49 9.60 29.87
CA GLY A 307 -24.80 9.56 30.52
C GLY A 307 -25.73 10.72 30.17
N TYR A 308 -25.52 11.41 29.05
CA TYR A 308 -26.50 12.36 28.52
C TYR A 308 -27.51 11.63 27.63
N SER A 309 -28.37 10.82 28.25
CA SER A 309 -29.67 10.52 27.63
C SER A 309 -30.54 11.78 27.70
N ARG A 310 -31.06 12.20 26.54
CA ARG A 310 -32.19 13.14 26.48
C ARG A 310 -33.48 12.46 26.85
#